data_AF-A0A5K1DW26-F1
#
_entry.id   AF-A0A5K1DW26-F1
#
_cell.length_a   1.000
_cell.length_b   1.000
_cell.length_c   1.000
_cell.angle_alpha   90.00
_cell.angle_beta   90.00
_cell.angle_gamma   90.00
#
_symmetry.space_group_name_H-M   'P 1'
#
loop_
_entity.id
_entity.type
_entity.pdbx_description
1 polymer ?
#
loop_
_entity_poly.entity_id
_entity_poly.type
_entity_poly.pdbx_seq_one_letter_code
_entity_poly.pdbx_strand_id
1 'polypeptide(L)' 'MKIPLYYAEDIMGVARANIAYIRSISAAILTVSESRGMSDEMTVEIKGRASYVQTAQTLIQ' A
#
# COMPACT_ATOMS: atom_id res chain seq x y z
N MET A 1 -1.71 5.00 6.40
CA MET A 1 -1.25 3.93 7.30
C MET A 1 0.28 3.89 7.24
N LYS A 2 0.96 3.62 8.35
CA LYS A 2 2.42 3.37 8.35
C LYS A 2 2.67 1.88 8.35
N ILE A 3 3.60 1.42 7.52
CA ILE A 3 3.92 0.00 7.37
C ILE A 3 5.45 -0.14 7.45
N PRO A 4 6.00 -1.14 8.17
CA PRO A 4 7.44 -1.38 8.21
C PRO A 4 7.98 -1.69 6.82
N LEU A 5 9.21 -1.27 6.51
CA LEU A 5 9.85 -1.45 5.19
C LEU A 5 9.99 -2.93 4.82
N TYR A 6 10.18 -3.83 5.79
CA TYR A 6 10.19 -5.27 5.54
C TYR A 6 8.91 -5.77 4.84
N TYR A 7 7.75 -5.22 5.21
CA TYR A 7 6.48 -5.51 4.51
C TYR A 7 6.34 -4.75 3.20
N ALA A 8 7.15 -3.72 2.96
CA ALA A 8 7.15 -3.02 1.71
C ALA A 8 7.69 -3.89 0.57
N GLU A 9 8.63 -4.80 0.82
CA GLU A 9 9.04 -5.77 -0.21
C GLU A 9 7.90 -6.73 -0.57
N ASP A 10 7.04 -7.11 0.38
CA ASP A 10 5.90 -7.99 0.16
C ASP A 10 4.72 -7.25 -0.52
N ILE A 11 4.46 -6.00 -0.11
CA ILE A 11 3.42 -5.11 -0.69
C ILE A 11 3.84 -4.60 -2.07
N MET A 12 5.11 -4.24 -2.25
CA MET A 12 5.62 -3.82 -3.56
C MET A 12 5.87 -5.04 -4.46
N GLY A 13 6.23 -6.18 -3.89
CA GLY A 13 6.62 -7.39 -4.63
C GLY A 13 7.82 -7.15 -5.55
N VAL A 14 8.45 -8.22 -6.01
CA VAL A 14 9.57 -8.20 -6.98
C VAL A 14 9.26 -7.43 -8.29
N ALA A 15 8.01 -7.03 -8.55
CA ALA A 15 7.63 -6.31 -9.76
C ALA A 15 6.35 -5.45 -9.69
N ARG A 16 6.09 -4.67 -8.62
CA ARG A 16 4.88 -3.79 -8.51
C ARG A 16 3.52 -4.53 -8.65
N ALA A 17 3.52 -5.86 -8.64
CA ALA A 17 2.37 -6.68 -9.01
C ALA A 17 1.25 -6.61 -7.95
N ASN A 18 1.62 -6.53 -6.66
CA ASN A 18 0.65 -6.46 -5.57
C ASN A 18 -0.06 -5.10 -5.50
N ILE A 19 0.62 -3.98 -5.73
CA ILE A 19 -0.04 -2.65 -5.76
C ILE A 19 -1.02 -2.55 -6.94
N ALA A 20 -0.61 -3.02 -8.12
CA ALA A 20 -1.50 -3.02 -9.29
C ALA A 20 -2.74 -3.90 -9.05
N TYR A 21 -2.54 -5.07 -8.44
CA TYR A 21 -3.63 -5.96 -8.05
C TYR A 21 -4.59 -5.32 -7.03
N ILE A 22 -4.07 -4.76 -5.94
CA ILE A 22 -4.89 -4.08 -4.92
C ILE A 22 -5.64 -2.89 -5.53
N ARG A 23 -5.00 -2.08 -6.37
CA ARG A 23 -5.66 -0.96 -7.08
C ARG A 23 -6.78 -1.46 -8.00
N SER A 24 -6.55 -2.56 -8.71
CA SER A 24 -7.53 -3.15 -9.62
C SER A 24 -8.76 -3.69 -8.88
N ILE A 25 -8.57 -4.36 -7.74
CA ILE A 25 -9.67 -4.96 -6.97
C ILE A 25 -10.42 -3.90 -6.15
N SER A 26 -9.70 -2.99 -5.49
CA SER A 26 -10.30 -2.02 -4.58
C SER A 26 -10.84 -0.77 -5.25
N ALA A 27 -10.43 -0.47 -6.50
CA ALA A 27 -10.63 0.82 -7.15
C ALA A 27 -10.11 2.03 -6.34
N ALA A 28 -9.28 1.79 -5.31
CA ALA A 28 -8.64 2.84 -4.53
C ALA A 28 -7.36 3.32 -5.22
N ILE A 29 -6.99 4.57 -4.95
CA ILE A 29 -5.68 5.11 -5.31
C ILE A 29 -4.73 4.76 -4.17
N LEU A 30 -3.76 3.91 -4.45
CA LEU A 30 -2.69 3.57 -3.51
C LEU A 30 -1.41 4.30 -3.92
N THR A 31 -0.85 5.05 -2.98
CA THR A 31 0.45 5.71 -3.11
C THR A 31 1.35 5.24 -1.99
N VAL A 32 2.57 4.85 -2.34
CA VAL A 32 3.56 4.39 -1.39
C VAL A 32 4.73 5.38 -1.44
N SER A 33 5.09 5.93 -0.28
CA SER A 33 6.15 6.92 -0.12
C SER A 33 7.11 6.45 0.96
N GLU A 34 8.41 6.50 0.70
CA GLU A 34 9.42 6.28 1.73
C GLU A 34 9.32 7.38 2.81
N SER A 35 9.35 6.99 4.09
CA SER A 35 9.34 7.97 5.18
C SER A 35 10.68 8.69 5.22
N ARG A 36 10.72 9.95 4.76
CA ARG A 36 11.94 10.77 4.79
C ARG A 36 12.48 10.85 6.23
N GLY A 37 13.60 10.16 6.47
CA GLY A 37 14.32 10.16 7.75
C GLY A 37 14.26 8.84 8.52
N MET A 38 13.48 7.85 8.08
CA MET A 38 13.41 6.53 8.71
C MET A 38 13.61 5.46 7.64
N SER A 39 14.86 4.99 7.51
CA SER A 39 15.30 4.03 6.50
C SER A 39 14.61 2.66 6.58
N ASP A 40 13.70 2.45 7.53
CA ASP A 40 12.97 1.20 7.75
C ASP A 40 11.44 1.41 7.78
N GLU A 41 10.92 2.58 7.41
CA GLU A 41 9.47 2.83 7.38
C GLU A 41 8.98 3.32 6.02
N MET A 42 7.87 2.75 5.57
CA MET A 42 7.17 3.20 4.37
C MET A 42 5.76 3.67 4.71
N THR A 43 5.36 4.78 4.12
CA THR A 43 4.01 5.33 4.29
C THR A 43 3.14 4.91 3.11
N VAL A 44 2.05 4.20 3.38
CA VAL A 44 1.03 3.88 2.39
C VAL A 44 -0.17 4.79 2.60
N GLU A 45 -0.44 5.61 1.58
CA GLU A 45 -1.65 6.42 1.47
C GLU A 45 -2.65 5.69 0.56
N ILE A 46 -3.87 5.52 1.07
CA ILE A 46 -4.99 4.96 0.31
C ILE A 46 -6.05 6.06 0.23
N LYS A 47 -6.38 6.49 -0.99
CA LYS A 47 -7.36 7.54 -1.27
C LYS A 47 -8.50 6.95 -2.09
N GLY A 48 -9.74 7.25 -1.69
CA GLY A 48 -10.94 6.74 -2.35
C GLY A 48 -12.16 6.84 -1.43
N ARG A 49 -13.27 6.24 -1.86
CA ARG A 49 -14.46 6.09 -1.00
C ARG A 49 -14.15 5.14 0.15
N ALA A 50 -14.83 5.31 1.29
CA ALA A 50 -14.60 4.50 2.48
C ALA A 50 -14.61 2.98 2.20
N SER A 51 -15.53 2.50 1.35
CA SER A 51 -15.59 1.09 0.93
C SER A 51 -14.35 0.63 0.15
N TYR A 52 -13.80 1.49 -0.72
CA TYR A 52 -12.60 1.19 -1.50
C TYR A 52 -11.35 1.17 -0.61
N VAL A 53 -11.28 2.11 0.34
CA VAL A 53 -10.21 2.14 1.34
C VAL A 53 -10.25 0.88 2.20
N GLN A 54 -11.43 0.48 2.67
CA GLN A 54 -11.62 -0.73 3.48
C GLN A 54 -11.16 -1.99 2.72
N THR A 55 -11.60 -2.17 1.47
CA THR A 55 -11.19 -3.31 0.63
C THR A 55 -9.68 -3.33 0.41
N ALA A 56 -9.07 -2.17 0.11
CA ALA A 56 -7.64 -2.07 -0.07
C ALA A 56 -6.87 -2.44 1.21
N GLN A 57 -7.36 -2.02 2.39
CA GLN A 57 -6.75 -2.38 3.67
C GLN A 57 -6.82 -3.88 3.96
N THR A 58 -7.94 -4.54 3.67
CA THR A 58 -8.08 -5.99 3.86
C THR A 58 -7.13 -6.79 2.97
N LEU A 59 -6.83 -6.30 1.76
CA LEU A 59 -5.90 -6.96 0.84
C LEU A 59 -4.42 -6.75 1.19
N ILE A 60 -4.11 -5.80 2.08
CA ILE A 60 -2.75 -5.49 2.55
C ILE A 60 -2.42 -6.28 3.84
N GLN A 61 -3.43 -6.74 4.58
CA GLN A 61 -3.25 -7.58 5.78
C GLN A 61 -2.91 -9.02 5.43
#